data_AF-S7XCU5-F1
#
_entry.id   AF-S7XCU5-F1
#
_cell.length_a   1.000
_cell.length_b   1.000
_cell.length_c   1.000
_cell.angle_alpha   90.00
_cell.angle_beta   90.00
_cell.angle_gamma   90.00
#
_symmetry.space_group_name_H-M   'P 1'
#
loop_
_entity.id
_entity.type
_entity.pdbx_description
1 polymer ?
#
loop_
_entity_poly.entity_id
_entity_poly.type
_entity_poly.pdbx_seq_one_letter_code
_entity_poly.pdbx_strand_id
1 'polypeptide(L)'
;MNREDKTFPEQLRIWRKSRRLNQTQAGKVLGVSVNTIGHWEGGKVPSERFRKRIADELGVEESILFNVVPKEFNTILKMKRLERKLTQKELGERLGYSEATISIWENGGRISEFAIEDICTFFGIEI
;
A
#
# COMPACT_ATOMS: atom_id res chain seq x y z
N MET A 1 4.04 21.23 2.07
CA MET A 1 2.83 20.41 1.90
C MET A 1 3.28 19.09 1.31
N ASN A 2 3.40 18.07 2.16
CA ASN A 2 4.02 16.79 1.80
C ASN A 2 3.10 16.03 0.82
N ARG A 3 3.68 15.41 -0.22
CA ARG A 3 2.90 14.61 -1.19
C ARG A 3 2.44 13.28 -0.61
N GLU A 4 3.13 12.82 0.43
CA GLU A 4 2.99 11.50 1.05
C GLU A 4 1.69 11.36 1.86
N ASP A 5 1.13 12.46 2.38
CA ASP A 5 -0.13 12.44 3.16
C ASP A 5 -1.40 12.36 2.30
N LYS A 6 -1.27 12.21 0.98
CA LYS A 6 -2.38 12.35 0.03
C LYS A 6 -2.82 11.02 -0.54
N THR A 7 -4.13 10.84 -0.67
CA THR A 7 -4.71 9.64 -1.28
C THR A 7 -4.29 9.47 -2.75
N PHE A 8 -4.22 8.24 -3.26
CA PHE A 8 -3.93 7.94 -4.67
C PHE A 8 -4.65 8.87 -5.69
N PRO A 9 -5.98 9.08 -5.61
CA PRO A 9 -6.69 9.95 -6.55
C PRO A 9 -6.16 11.38 -6.56
N GLU A 10 -5.75 11.87 -5.39
CA GLU A 10 -5.23 13.22 -5.23
C GLU A 10 -3.79 13.32 -5.72
N GLN A 11 -2.95 12.31 -5.46
CA GLN A 11 -1.60 12.23 -6.01
C GLN A 11 -1.62 12.18 -7.54
N LEU A 12 -2.50 11.38 -8.14
CA LEU A 12 -2.69 11.32 -9.60
C LEU A 12 -3.10 12.69 -10.17
N ARG A 13 -4.02 13.38 -9.50
CA ARG A 13 -4.47 14.72 -9.92
C ARG A 13 -3.36 15.77 -9.81
N ILE A 14 -2.55 15.71 -8.76
CA ILE A 14 -1.40 16.59 -8.57
C ILE A 14 -0.35 16.34 -9.64
N TRP A 15 0.00 15.08 -9.90
CA TRP A 15 0.91 14.69 -10.97
C TRP A 15 0.44 15.27 -12.31
N ARG A 16 -0.83 15.04 -12.67
CA ARG A 16 -1.41 15.53 -13.92
C ARG A 16 -1.34 17.05 -14.04
N LYS A 17 -1.77 17.77 -12.99
CA LYS A 17 -1.76 19.23 -12.97
C LYS A 17 -0.34 19.81 -12.97
N SER A 18 0.60 19.18 -12.28
CA SER A 18 2.01 19.61 -12.25
C SER A 18 2.67 19.55 -13.62
N ARG A 19 2.23 18.61 -14.47
CA ARG A 19 2.65 18.47 -15.87
C ARG A 19 1.75 19.20 -16.86
N ARG A 20 0.79 20.01 -16.38
CA ARG A 20 -0.20 20.76 -17.19
C ARG A 20 -1.01 19.88 -18.16
N LEU A 21 -1.26 18.63 -17.78
CA LEU A 21 -2.00 17.67 -18.60
C LEU A 21 -3.51 17.76 -18.34
N ASN A 22 -4.32 17.60 -19.39
CA ASN A 22 -5.73 17.25 -19.25
C ASN A 22 -5.88 15.72 -19.07
N GLN A 23 -7.08 15.25 -18.70
CA GLN A 23 -7.30 13.82 -18.44
C GLN A 23 -7.06 12.96 -19.68
N THR A 24 -7.36 13.46 -20.89
CA THR A 24 -7.09 12.76 -22.15
C THR A 24 -5.60 12.59 -22.40
N GLN A 25 -4.80 13.64 -22.14
CA GLN A 25 -3.33 13.59 -22.28
C GLN A 25 -2.71 12.68 -21.22
N ALA A 26 -3.18 12.73 -19.97
CA ALA A 26 -2.77 11.81 -18.92
C ALA A 26 -3.06 10.35 -19.28
N GLY A 27 -4.23 10.09 -19.87
CA GLY A 27 -4.59 8.77 -20.39
C GLY A 27 -3.60 8.28 -21.44
N LYS A 28 -3.19 9.14 -22.39
CA LYS A 28 -2.16 8.80 -23.38
C LYS A 28 -0.82 8.44 -22.74
N VAL A 29 -0.36 9.21 -21.75
CA VAL A 29 0.90 8.94 -21.02
C VAL A 29 0.85 7.60 -20.28
N LEU A 30 -0.26 7.34 -19.59
CA LEU A 30 -0.47 6.11 -18.81
C LEU A 30 -1.01 4.94 -19.65
N GLY A 31 -1.21 5.12 -20.96
CA GLY A 31 -1.71 4.10 -21.87
C GLY A 31 -3.12 3.60 -21.54
N VAL A 32 -4.00 4.49 -21.05
CA VAL A 32 -5.38 4.18 -20.66
C VAL A 32 -6.38 5.20 -21.22
N SER A 33 -7.67 4.87 -21.19
CA SER A 33 -8.73 5.78 -21.65
C SER A 33 -8.90 6.98 -20.71
N VAL A 34 -9.45 8.09 -21.24
CA VAL A 34 -9.82 9.26 -20.42
C VAL A 34 -10.79 8.90 -19.29
N ASN A 35 -11.72 7.98 -19.56
CA ASN A 35 -12.68 7.49 -18.56
C ASN A 35 -11.97 6.74 -17.43
N THR A 36 -10.90 5.98 -17.74
CA THR A 36 -10.08 5.30 -16.74
C THR A 36 -9.42 6.32 -15.80
N ILE A 37 -8.86 7.40 -16.35
CA ILE A 37 -8.30 8.50 -15.55
C ILE A 37 -9.37 9.16 -14.68
N GLY A 38 -10.55 9.44 -15.24
CA GLY A 38 -11.67 10.01 -14.49
C GLY A 38 -12.11 9.12 -13.32
N HIS A 39 -12.20 7.81 -13.53
CA HIS A 39 -12.50 6.86 -12.46
C HIS A 39 -11.42 6.83 -11.37
N TRP A 40 -10.13 6.84 -11.75
CA TRP A 40 -9.02 6.85 -10.80
C TRP A 40 -8.97 8.13 -9.97
N GLU A 41 -9.09 9.29 -10.60
CA GLU A 41 -9.21 10.58 -9.90
C GLU A 41 -10.49 10.70 -9.07
N GLY A 42 -11.48 9.85 -9.34
CA GLY A 42 -12.74 9.74 -8.59
C GLY A 42 -12.72 8.73 -7.44
N GLY A 43 -11.58 8.07 -7.17
CA GLY A 43 -11.46 7.12 -6.06
C GLY A 43 -11.39 5.64 -6.43
N LYS A 44 -11.54 5.30 -7.71
CA LYS A 44 -11.44 3.90 -8.15
C LYS A 44 -9.99 3.44 -8.11
N VAL A 45 -9.72 2.36 -7.38
CA VAL A 45 -8.38 1.78 -7.28
C VAL A 45 -8.01 1.06 -8.60
N PRO A 46 -6.82 1.31 -9.18
CA PRO A 46 -6.31 0.58 -10.34
C PRO A 46 -6.02 -0.89 -10.02
N SER A 47 -6.08 -1.76 -11.04
CA SER A 47 -5.59 -3.13 -10.90
C SER A 47 -4.06 -3.17 -10.79
N GLU A 48 -3.52 -4.22 -10.18
CA GLU A 48 -2.08 -4.39 -9.90
C GLU A 48 -1.19 -4.11 -11.12
N ARG A 49 -1.59 -4.60 -12.31
CA ARG A 49 -0.87 -4.34 -13.56
C ARG A 49 -0.61 -2.84 -13.82
N PHE A 50 -1.55 -1.97 -13.45
CA PHE A 50 -1.42 -0.53 -13.65
C PHE A 50 -0.74 0.15 -12.48
N ARG A 51 -0.83 -0.39 -11.26
CA ARG A 51 -0.26 0.23 -10.05
C ARG A 51 1.24 0.46 -10.18
N LYS A 52 1.99 -0.57 -10.54
CA LYS A 52 3.44 -0.45 -10.78
C LYS A 52 3.79 0.64 -11.79
N ARG A 53 3.13 0.64 -12.96
CA ARG A 53 3.37 1.65 -14.00
C ARG A 53 3.06 3.07 -13.51
N ILE A 54 1.97 3.22 -12.76
CA ILE A 54 1.57 4.52 -12.22
C ILE A 54 2.57 4.97 -11.15
N ALA A 55 2.96 4.10 -10.23
CA ALA A 55 3.98 4.35 -9.22
C ALA A 55 5.29 4.85 -9.86
N ASP A 56 5.78 4.13 -10.86
CA ASP A 56 6.98 4.50 -11.64
C ASP A 56 6.84 5.89 -12.29
N GLU A 57 5.69 6.18 -12.93
CA GLU A 57 5.44 7.45 -13.64
C GLU A 57 5.25 8.64 -12.68
N LEU A 58 4.71 8.39 -11.49
CA LEU A 58 4.53 9.39 -10.44
C LEU A 58 5.81 9.60 -9.62
N GLY A 59 6.77 8.67 -9.69
CA GLY A 59 7.98 8.68 -8.87
C GLY A 59 7.69 8.44 -7.40
N VAL A 60 6.64 7.68 -7.10
CA VAL A 60 6.21 7.32 -5.73
C VAL A 60 6.17 5.81 -5.65
N GLU A 61 6.63 5.24 -4.55
CA GLU A 61 6.61 3.80 -4.33
C GLU A 61 5.15 3.27 -4.29
N GLU A 62 4.92 2.05 -4.77
CA GLU A 62 3.57 1.49 -4.96
C GLU A 62 2.81 1.32 -3.64
N SER A 63 3.48 0.84 -2.59
CA SER A 63 2.89 0.65 -1.27
C SER A 63 2.48 1.98 -0.63
N ILE A 64 3.30 3.03 -0.78
CA ILE A 64 2.97 4.40 -0.36
C ILE A 64 1.80 4.96 -1.18
N LEU A 65 1.82 4.78 -2.50
CA LEU A 65 0.85 5.43 -3.39
C LEU A 65 -0.56 4.90 -3.19
N PHE A 66 -0.72 3.59 -2.99
CA PHE A 66 -2.03 2.94 -2.95
C PHE A 66 -2.49 2.58 -1.54
N ASN A 67 -1.74 2.96 -0.49
CA ASN A 67 -1.89 2.42 0.86
C ASN A 67 -2.18 0.93 0.81
N VAL A 68 -1.48 0.21 -0.09
CA VAL A 68 -1.60 -1.23 -0.10
C VAL A 68 -0.86 -1.62 1.17
N VAL A 69 -1.58 -1.70 2.30
CA VAL A 69 -1.22 -2.65 3.34
C VAL A 69 -1.35 -3.96 2.60
N PRO A 70 -0.24 -4.54 2.15
CA PRO A 70 -0.40 -5.41 1.01
C PRO A 70 -1.20 -6.63 1.43
N LYS A 71 -1.83 -7.31 0.48
CA LYS A 71 -2.19 -8.72 0.68
C LYS A 71 -0.94 -9.54 1.07
N GLU A 72 0.23 -8.96 0.77
CA GLU A 72 1.56 -9.32 1.21
C GLU A 72 1.88 -8.86 2.64
N PHE A 73 1.12 -8.01 3.35
CA PHE A 73 1.44 -7.63 4.75
C PHE A 73 1.40 -8.86 5.65
N ASN A 74 0.40 -9.72 5.46
CA ASN A 74 0.31 -11.02 6.10
C ASN A 74 1.55 -11.89 5.77
N THR A 75 2.04 -11.79 4.52
CA THR A 75 3.27 -12.47 4.06
C THR A 75 4.54 -11.83 4.62
N ILE A 76 4.62 -10.50 4.70
CA ILE A 76 5.72 -9.69 5.23
C ILE A 76 5.82 -9.93 6.73
N LEU A 77 4.71 -9.93 7.45
CA LEU A 77 4.62 -10.34 8.86
C LEU A 77 5.28 -11.70 9.06
N LYS A 78 4.87 -12.69 8.25
CA LYS A 78 5.43 -14.05 8.30
C LYS A 78 6.92 -14.06 7.97
N MET A 79 7.34 -13.38 6.90
CA MET A 79 8.74 -13.30 6.48
C MET A 79 9.61 -12.63 7.55
N LYS A 80 9.21 -11.46 8.06
CA LYS A 80 9.93 -10.70 9.10
C LYS A 80 10.01 -11.46 10.42
N ARG A 81 8.95 -12.19 10.78
CA ARG A 81 8.98 -13.11 11.93
C ARG A 81 10.05 -14.18 11.75
N LEU A 82 10.08 -14.83 10.58
CA LEU A 82 11.04 -15.89 10.27
C LEU A 82 12.49 -15.37 10.15
N GLU A 83 12.69 -14.17 9.58
CA GLU A 83 14.01 -13.49 9.53
C GLU A 83 14.58 -13.28 10.93
N ARG A 84 13.72 -12.94 11.90
CA ARG A 84 14.09 -12.80 13.32
C ARG A 84 14.09 -14.11 14.09
N LYS A 85 13.85 -15.26 13.44
CA LYS A 85 13.78 -16.61 14.02
C LYS A 85 12.78 -16.74 15.18
N LEU A 86 11.68 -15.98 15.12
CA LEU A 86 10.62 -16.01 16.13
C LEU A 86 9.57 -17.05 15.77
N THR A 87 9.00 -17.72 16.77
CA THR A 87 7.76 -18.48 16.65
C THR A 87 6.55 -17.54 16.64
N GLN A 88 5.38 -18.02 16.18
CA GLN A 88 4.14 -17.24 16.23
C GLN A 88 3.77 -16.86 17.66
N LYS A 89 4.04 -17.76 18.62
CA LYS A 89 3.83 -17.53 20.05
C LYS A 89 4.73 -16.42 20.59
N GLU A 90 6.04 -16.49 20.33
CA GLU A 90 6.98 -15.47 20.79
C GLU A 90 6.68 -14.09 20.18
N LEU A 91 6.28 -14.04 18.91
CA LEU A 91 5.86 -12.78 18.29
C LEU A 91 4.58 -12.23 18.95
N GLY A 92 3.61 -13.10 19.23
CA GLY A 92 2.40 -12.75 19.95
C GLY A 92 2.71 -12.15 21.33
N GLU A 93 3.56 -12.82 22.11
CA GLU A 93 3.99 -12.34 23.43
C GLU A 93 4.70 -10.98 23.38
N ARG A 94 5.49 -10.72 22.33
CA ARG A 94 6.20 -9.44 22.14
C ARG A 94 5.25 -8.29 21.76
N LEU A 95 4.21 -8.58 20.97
CA LEU A 95 3.26 -7.59 20.48
C LEU A 95 2.01 -7.46 21.37
N GLY A 96 1.83 -8.35 22.35
CA GLY A 96 0.62 -8.39 23.19
C GLY A 96 -0.59 -9.09 22.55
N TYR A 97 -0.37 -9.95 21.55
CA TYR A 97 -1.42 -10.72 20.87
C TYR A 97 -1.27 -12.23 21.12
N SER A 98 -2.35 -12.99 20.91
CA SER A 98 -2.28 -14.46 21.01
C SER A 98 -1.57 -15.07 19.80
N GLU A 99 -0.97 -16.25 19.97
CA GLU A 99 -0.42 -17.05 18.86
C GLU A 99 -1.46 -17.26 17.74
N ALA A 100 -2.71 -17.55 18.12
CA ALA A 100 -3.80 -17.76 17.19
C ALA A 100 -4.10 -16.49 16.36
N THR A 101 -4.01 -15.31 16.99
CA THR A 101 -4.16 -14.01 16.31
C THR A 101 -3.06 -13.84 15.25
N ILE A 102 -1.79 -14.09 15.61
CA ILE A 102 -0.67 -14.04 14.67
C ILE A 102 -0.87 -15.03 13.52
N SER A 103 -1.30 -16.26 13.81
CA SER A 103 -1.56 -17.28 12.79
C SER A 103 -2.69 -16.86 11.82
N ILE A 104 -3.80 -16.31 12.33
CA ILE A 104 -4.89 -15.79 11.50
C ILE A 104 -4.36 -14.69 10.58
N TRP A 105 -3.58 -13.76 11.13
CA TRP A 105 -2.95 -12.71 10.36
C TRP A 105 -2.04 -13.31 9.28
N GLU A 106 -1.09 -14.19 9.59
CA GLU A 106 -0.20 -14.77 8.57
C GLU A 106 -0.93 -15.53 7.44
N ASN A 107 -2.16 -15.99 7.67
CA ASN A 107 -2.98 -16.70 6.70
C ASN A 107 -3.99 -15.80 5.95
N GLY A 108 -3.79 -14.48 5.97
CA GLY A 108 -4.64 -13.52 5.22
C GLY A 108 -5.86 -13.04 5.98
N GLY A 109 -5.91 -13.29 7.29
CA GLY A 109 -6.90 -12.70 8.17
C GLY A 109 -6.77 -11.17 8.22
N ARG A 110 -7.90 -10.52 8.52
CA ARG A 110 -7.95 -9.06 8.65
C ARG A 110 -7.12 -8.61 9.86
N ILE A 111 -6.26 -7.62 9.64
CA ILE A 111 -5.46 -6.96 10.67
C ILE A 111 -6.04 -5.56 10.88
N SER A 112 -6.18 -5.13 12.13
CA SER A 112 -6.60 -3.76 12.43
C SER A 112 -5.47 -2.77 12.16
N GLU A 113 -5.82 -1.50 11.96
CA GLU A 113 -4.84 -0.42 11.73
C GLU A 113 -3.87 -0.29 12.91
N PHE A 114 -4.37 -0.37 14.16
CA PHE A 114 -3.53 -0.39 15.36
C PHE A 114 -2.54 -1.56 15.38
N ALA A 115 -2.98 -2.76 15.00
CA ALA A 115 -2.10 -3.92 14.95
C ALA A 115 -1.05 -3.80 13.82
N ILE A 116 -1.40 -3.17 12.70
CA ILE A 116 -0.44 -2.86 11.63
C ILE A 116 0.63 -1.91 12.18
N GLU A 117 0.24 -0.86 12.92
CA GLU A 117 1.17 0.09 13.54
C GLU A 117 2.11 -0.59 14.55
N ASP A 118 1.57 -1.46 15.42
CA ASP A 118 2.36 -2.26 16.36
C ASP A 118 3.40 -3.13 15.64
N ILE A 119 2.96 -3.83 14.58
CA ILE A 119 3.80 -4.71 13.77
C ILE A 119 4.89 -3.89 13.06
N CYS A 120 4.53 -2.77 12.43
CA CYS A 120 5.47 -1.91 11.73
C CYS A 120 6.51 -1.33 12.68
N THR A 121 6.09 -0.84 13.84
CA THR A 121 6.98 -0.31 14.89
C THR A 121 7.93 -1.40 15.39
N PHE A 122 7.43 -2.61 15.66
CA PHE A 122 8.26 -3.72 16.13
C PHE A 122 9.29 -4.16 15.10
N PHE A 123 8.91 -4.22 13.82
CA PHE A 123 9.79 -4.68 12.75
C PHE A 123 10.65 -3.56 12.13
N GLY A 124 10.37 -2.29 12.45
CA GLY A 124 11.02 -1.13 11.82
C GLY A 124 10.64 -1.00 10.34
N ILE A 125 9.37 -1.27 10.02
CA ILE A 125 8.82 -1.12 8.68
C ILE A 125 8.27 0.30 8.58
N GLU A 126 8.86 1.11 7.69
CA GLU A 126 8.30 2.40 7.33
C GLU A 126 7.10 2.17 6.38
N ILE A 127 5.97 2.77 6.71
CA ILE A 127 4.70 2.72 5.97
C ILE A 127 4.48 4.02 5.22
#